data_AF-A0A173W7A9-F1
#
_entry.id   AF-A0A173W7A9-F1
#
_cell.length_a   1.000
_cell.length_b   1.000
_cell.length_c   1.000
_cell.angle_alpha   90.00
_cell.angle_beta   90.00
_cell.angle_gamma   90.00
#
_symmetry.space_group_name_H-M   'P 1'
#
loop_
_entity.id
_entity.type
_entity.pdbx_description
1 polymer ?
#
loop_
_entity_poly.entity_id
_entity_poly.type
_entity_poly.pdbx_seq_one_letter_code
_entity_poly.pdbx_strand_id
1 'polypeptide(L)'
;MKEYEERTETIEQQKALIRERYKGINPDELDVIPALPKPDIFKTSSMLRVAVYARVSTDDPRQTSSYELQKNHYQDVVDRNPNWNLVKIYADEGISGTSLQHREAFKQMVQDCEDGKIDLILTKSVSRFARNVVDCIGYVRELLSLRPPVGVFFETEHLNTLDPKSEMILSFMSTLAQEESHTKSEIMNASIEMRFRRGIFLTPPLLGYDQDENGELKINEHEAKIVKLIFYMYLNGNTCQEIADTLTELGCKTKKNNEVWSSGSILQILQNERHCGDVLARKTWTPNYLDHKSRKNNQDRNQYRKREHHEAIISRDDFIAVQKLISNAKYGNKALLPELHVIPDGALKGFITVNPRWAGFKPDDYRAASSSISDSESTPSDTIPITAQLGSFDLRGYEIAHGQFFETTGKISATLSYEKLNFSTEALRKFGEIKTVELLIHPSSYLLAVRPCTLEDNRNKVQWARLRNGVLVPRYIYGAAFLPTLYELFGWNPNCKYRVLGVAHQKGSENVLIFNMKETEVRIPNEVPATTDKDSPNKSAEASSTPKTILGYPAEWMNSFGNNYYSQTHARELVAFTNNKNWQITSEGQPYKESELHTTSKADLTKGIVEIMEEIKENRND
;
A
#
# COMPACT_ATOMS: atom_id res chain seq x y z
N MET A 1 0.39 -64.02 11.66
CA MET A 1 0.81 -63.25 12.85
C MET A 1 1.88 -62.23 12.51
N LYS A 2 3.02 -62.62 11.92
CA LYS A 2 4.08 -61.68 11.50
C LYS A 2 3.64 -60.48 10.63
N GLU A 3 2.87 -60.70 9.56
CA GLU A 3 2.36 -59.59 8.72
C GLU A 3 1.38 -58.65 9.45
N TYR A 4 0.69 -59.13 10.49
CA TYR A 4 -0.24 -58.32 11.30
C TYR A 4 0.52 -57.49 12.34
N GLU A 5 1.55 -58.07 12.95
CA GLU A 5 2.48 -57.39 13.87
C GLU A 5 3.27 -56.31 13.13
N GLU A 6 3.84 -56.60 11.96
CA GLU A 6 4.54 -55.61 11.10
C GLU A 6 3.62 -54.46 10.67
N ARG A 7 2.37 -54.75 10.28
CA ARG A 7 1.38 -53.70 9.95
C ARG A 7 1.02 -52.83 11.15
N THR A 8 0.93 -53.43 12.34
CA THR A 8 0.54 -52.71 13.56
C THR A 8 1.68 -51.83 14.06
N GLU A 9 2.92 -52.32 14.03
CA GLU A 9 4.14 -51.54 14.29
C GLU A 9 4.28 -50.37 13.30
N THR A 10 3.99 -50.60 12.01
CA THR A 10 3.99 -49.54 10.99
C THR A 10 2.94 -48.45 11.27
N ILE A 11 1.74 -48.81 11.75
CA ILE A 11 0.69 -47.85 12.11
C ILE A 11 1.05 -47.05 13.38
N GLU A 12 1.65 -47.69 14.37
CA GLU A 12 2.11 -47.00 15.59
C GLU A 12 3.25 -46.01 15.29
N GLN A 13 4.19 -46.41 14.44
CA GLN A 13 5.24 -45.52 13.94
C GLN A 13 4.66 -44.32 13.20
N GLN A 14 3.70 -44.54 12.30
CA GLN A 14 2.98 -43.44 11.61
C GLN A 14 2.26 -42.50 12.59
N LYS A 15 1.59 -43.05 13.62
CA LYS A 15 0.93 -42.23 14.65
C LYS A 15 1.93 -41.43 15.49
N ALA A 16 3.10 -42.00 15.81
CA ALA A 16 4.16 -41.32 16.52
C ALA A 16 4.72 -40.15 15.69
N LEU A 17 5.00 -40.37 14.41
CA LEU A 17 5.44 -39.32 13.48
C LEU A 17 4.42 -38.19 13.35
N ILE A 18 3.12 -38.51 13.26
CA ILE A 18 2.05 -37.50 13.26
C ILE A 18 2.05 -36.71 14.58
N ARG A 19 2.19 -37.36 15.73
CA ARG A 19 2.23 -36.67 17.03
C ARG A 19 3.42 -35.72 17.13
N GLU A 20 4.60 -36.15 16.72
CA GLU A 20 5.80 -35.29 16.67
C GLU A 20 5.59 -34.09 15.74
N ARG A 21 5.08 -34.32 14.53
CA ARG A 21 4.76 -33.23 13.59
C ARG A 21 3.78 -32.20 14.17
N TYR A 22 2.80 -32.64 14.96
CA TYR A 22 1.78 -31.77 15.57
C TYR A 22 2.22 -31.10 16.89
N LYS A 23 3.39 -31.45 17.44
CA LYS A 23 4.05 -30.61 18.46
C LYS A 23 4.39 -29.24 17.87
N GLY A 24 4.76 -29.22 16.58
CA GLY A 24 5.11 -28.00 15.86
C GLY A 24 6.42 -27.39 16.36
N ILE A 25 6.67 -26.14 15.96
CA ILE A 25 7.84 -25.35 16.34
C ILE A 25 7.46 -24.23 17.30
N ASN A 26 8.47 -23.64 17.95
CA ASN A 26 8.27 -22.49 18.83
C ASN A 26 7.70 -21.32 18.00
N PRO A 27 6.57 -20.69 18.41
CA PRO A 27 6.03 -19.53 17.71
C PRO A 27 7.02 -18.37 17.51
N ASP A 28 8.03 -18.24 18.36
CA ASP A 28 9.05 -17.19 18.25
C ASP A 28 9.99 -17.37 17.05
N GLU A 29 10.06 -18.57 16.48
CA GLU A 29 10.81 -18.85 15.24
C GLU A 29 10.03 -18.48 13.97
N LEU A 30 8.79 -18.02 14.11
CA LEU A 30 7.92 -17.66 12.99
C LEU A 30 7.83 -16.15 12.82
N ASP A 31 8.06 -15.71 11.59
CA ASP A 31 7.75 -14.35 11.17
C ASP A 31 6.22 -14.20 11.03
N VAL A 32 5.60 -13.47 11.96
CA VAL A 32 4.16 -13.19 11.90
C VAL A 32 3.92 -11.85 11.22
N ILE A 33 3.18 -11.87 10.11
CA ILE A 33 2.65 -10.67 9.47
C ILE A 33 1.25 -10.46 10.06
N PRO A 34 1.06 -9.48 10.97
CA PRO A 34 -0.20 -9.29 11.65
C PRO A 34 -1.29 -8.83 10.68
N ALA A 35 -2.53 -9.19 10.97
CA ALA A 35 -3.68 -8.59 10.30
C ALA A 35 -3.72 -7.09 10.60
N LEU A 36 -4.07 -6.28 9.59
CA LEU A 36 -4.41 -4.89 9.83
C LEU A 36 -5.58 -4.84 10.80
N PRO A 37 -5.54 -3.96 11.82
CA PRO A 37 -6.68 -3.78 12.70
C PRO A 37 -7.86 -3.37 11.82
N LYS A 38 -8.99 -4.08 11.95
CA LYS A 38 -10.22 -3.67 11.29
C LYS A 38 -10.49 -2.22 11.72
N PRO A 39 -10.85 -1.31 10.79
CA PRO A 39 -11.14 0.07 11.14
C PRO A 39 -12.16 0.07 12.27
N ASP A 40 -11.75 0.65 13.40
CA ASP A 40 -12.61 0.82 14.55
C ASP A 40 -13.55 1.98 14.24
N ILE A 41 -14.65 1.65 13.60
CA ILE A 41 -15.78 2.52 13.31
C ILE A 41 -16.38 3.20 14.55
N PHE A 42 -15.93 2.83 15.76
CA PHE A 42 -16.29 3.49 17.02
C PHE A 42 -15.23 4.44 17.57
N LYS A 43 -14.03 4.50 17.00
CA LYS A 43 -13.08 5.57 17.31
C LYS A 43 -13.58 6.86 16.66
N THR A 44 -14.39 7.51 17.46
CA THR A 44 -15.24 8.66 17.22
C THR A 44 -14.44 9.87 16.70
N SER A 45 -14.38 10.04 15.38
CA SER A 45 -14.07 11.34 14.75
C SER A 45 -14.63 11.50 13.33
N SER A 46 -15.35 10.50 12.80
CA SER A 46 -15.96 10.53 11.47
C SER A 46 -17.48 10.60 11.56
N MET A 47 -18.10 11.47 10.75
CA MET A 47 -19.56 11.58 10.63
C MET A 47 -20.15 10.29 10.03
N LEU A 48 -21.12 9.69 10.70
CA LEU A 48 -21.85 8.49 10.25
C LEU A 48 -23.16 8.89 9.59
N ARG A 49 -23.44 8.32 8.42
CA ARG A 49 -24.71 8.47 7.71
C ARG A 49 -25.71 7.45 8.22
N VAL A 50 -26.69 7.90 8.99
CA VAL A 50 -27.64 7.05 9.70
C VAL A 50 -28.96 6.96 8.95
N ALA A 51 -29.46 5.75 8.72
CA ALA A 51 -30.81 5.50 8.27
C ALA A 51 -31.64 4.94 9.42
N VAL A 52 -32.95 5.23 9.46
CA VAL A 52 -33.86 4.63 10.43
C VAL A 52 -34.79 3.67 9.70
N TYR A 53 -34.97 2.48 10.24
CA TYR A 53 -35.97 1.54 9.75
C TYR A 53 -37.10 1.33 10.76
N ALA A 54 -38.32 1.67 10.34
CA ALA A 54 -39.54 1.55 11.13
C ALA A 54 -40.57 0.66 10.42
N ARG A 55 -41.35 -0.07 11.22
CA ARG A 55 -42.46 -0.92 10.74
C ARG A 55 -43.71 -0.60 11.53
N VAL A 56 -44.70 0.01 10.88
CA VAL A 56 -45.93 0.50 11.52
C VAL A 56 -47.14 -0.38 11.18
N SER A 57 -48.06 -0.52 12.15
CA SER A 57 -49.33 -1.24 11.97
C SER A 57 -50.41 -0.21 11.69
N THR A 58 -51.13 -0.37 10.58
CA THR A 58 -52.04 0.65 10.04
C THR A 58 -53.45 0.08 9.93
N ASP A 59 -54.14 -0.13 11.06
CA ASP A 59 -55.56 -0.52 11.06
C ASP A 59 -56.48 0.52 11.78
N ASP A 60 -55.95 1.63 12.33
CA ASP A 60 -56.77 2.67 12.99
C ASP A 60 -56.23 4.11 12.70
N PRO A 61 -57.04 5.07 12.21
CA PRO A 61 -56.64 6.47 12.00
C PRO A 61 -56.13 7.19 13.27
N ARG A 62 -56.44 6.66 14.46
CA ARG A 62 -55.88 7.17 15.74
C ARG A 62 -54.40 6.83 15.95
N GLN A 63 -53.81 5.98 15.11
CA GLN A 63 -52.39 5.59 15.13
C GLN A 63 -51.49 6.45 14.23
N THR A 64 -52.02 7.38 13.44
CA THR A 64 -51.20 8.32 12.63
C THR A 64 -50.27 9.17 13.50
N SER A 65 -50.68 9.47 14.75
CA SER A 65 -49.82 10.12 15.74
C SER A 65 -48.60 9.25 16.13
N SER A 66 -48.74 7.91 16.12
CA SER A 66 -47.70 6.94 16.51
C SER A 66 -46.53 6.89 15.53
N TYR A 67 -46.77 7.16 14.24
CA TYR A 67 -45.71 7.24 13.23
C TYR A 67 -44.90 8.54 13.34
N GLU A 68 -45.59 9.68 13.44
CA GLU A 68 -44.93 10.98 13.66
C GLU A 68 -44.18 11.02 15.00
N LEU A 69 -44.71 10.39 16.06
CA LEU A 69 -44.00 10.20 17.33
C LEU A 69 -42.73 9.36 17.19
N GLN A 70 -42.76 8.29 16.39
CA GLN A 70 -41.57 7.47 16.11
C GLN A 70 -40.53 8.25 15.28
N LYS A 71 -41.00 9.03 14.31
CA LYS A 71 -40.15 9.90 13.49
C LYS A 71 -39.43 10.94 14.34
N ASN A 72 -40.17 11.63 15.21
CA ASN A 72 -39.62 12.61 16.14
C ASN A 72 -38.66 11.96 17.15
N HIS A 73 -39.00 10.79 17.69
CA HIS A 73 -38.11 10.04 18.58
C HIS A 73 -36.77 9.72 17.93
N TYR A 74 -36.77 9.17 16.70
CA TYR A 74 -35.51 8.84 16.04
C TYR A 74 -34.75 10.05 15.52
N GLN A 75 -35.44 11.14 15.17
CA GLN A 75 -34.79 12.42 14.90
C GLN A 75 -34.04 12.92 16.15
N ASP A 76 -34.71 12.95 17.31
CA ASP A 76 -34.10 13.34 18.59
C ASP A 76 -32.91 12.44 18.96
N VAL A 77 -33.01 11.12 18.71
CA VAL A 77 -31.91 10.18 18.96
C VAL A 77 -30.72 10.48 18.06
N VAL A 78 -30.93 10.80 16.78
CA VAL A 78 -29.83 11.19 15.88
C VAL A 78 -29.23 12.54 16.29
N ASP A 79 -30.05 13.53 16.60
CA ASP A 79 -29.61 14.89 16.96
C ASP A 79 -28.81 14.92 18.28
N ARG A 80 -29.06 13.99 19.20
CA ARG A 80 -28.28 13.82 20.44
C ARG A 80 -26.89 13.23 20.20
N ASN A 81 -26.62 12.67 19.02
CA ASN A 81 -25.33 12.08 18.66
C ASN A 81 -24.60 13.01 17.66
N PRO A 82 -23.59 13.79 18.10
CA PRO A 82 -22.99 14.86 17.29
C PRO A 82 -22.28 14.38 16.00
N ASN A 83 -22.04 13.08 15.89
CA ASN A 83 -21.40 12.46 14.72
C ASN A 83 -22.39 11.71 13.83
N TRP A 84 -23.71 11.85 14.02
CA TRP A 84 -24.71 11.14 13.22
C TRP A 84 -25.45 12.12 12.30
N ASN A 85 -25.57 11.76 11.02
CA ASN A 85 -26.32 12.50 10.02
C ASN A 85 -27.48 11.63 9.53
N LEU A 86 -28.71 12.01 9.82
CA LEU A 86 -29.88 11.28 9.36
C LEU A 86 -30.05 11.41 7.84
N VAL A 87 -29.85 10.31 7.11
CA VAL A 87 -30.03 10.24 5.65
C VAL A 87 -31.51 10.17 5.31
N LYS A 88 -32.20 9.17 5.88
CA LYS A 88 -33.59 8.87 5.56
C LYS A 88 -34.22 7.94 6.59
N ILE A 89 -35.52 8.11 6.80
CA ILE A 89 -36.37 7.19 7.57
C ILE A 89 -37.13 6.32 6.57
N TYR A 90 -36.91 5.01 6.62
CA TYR A 90 -37.56 3.99 5.81
C TYR A 90 -38.68 3.35 6.64
N ALA A 91 -39.91 3.47 6.15
CA ALA A 91 -41.08 2.97 6.85
C ALA A 91 -41.92 2.06 5.95
N ASP A 92 -42.24 0.86 6.45
CA ASP A 92 -43.23 -0.03 5.82
C ASP A 92 -44.56 0.05 6.61
N GLU A 93 -45.68 0.32 5.91
CA GLU A 93 -47.04 0.45 6.46
C GLU A 93 -47.91 -0.81 6.25
N GLY A 94 -48.95 -0.99 7.08
CA GLY A 94 -50.05 -1.92 6.76
C GLY A 94 -49.78 -3.39 7.07
N ILE A 95 -49.22 -3.69 8.24
CA ILE A 95 -48.90 -5.07 8.62
C ILE A 95 -49.90 -5.66 9.61
N SER A 96 -51.08 -6.05 9.12
CA SER A 96 -52.04 -6.90 9.83
C SER A 96 -51.67 -8.39 9.63
N GLY A 97 -51.94 -9.23 10.62
CA GLY A 97 -51.33 -10.55 10.82
C GLY A 97 -51.54 -11.64 9.75
N THR A 98 -52.06 -11.36 8.56
CA THR A 98 -52.40 -12.41 7.57
C THR A 98 -52.18 -12.12 6.09
N SER A 99 -51.68 -10.94 5.66
CA SER A 99 -51.19 -10.75 4.27
C SER A 99 -50.10 -9.67 4.19
N LEU A 100 -48.83 -10.09 4.09
CA LEU A 100 -47.65 -9.25 4.43
C LEU A 100 -46.48 -9.35 3.44
N GLN A 101 -46.74 -9.15 2.15
CA GLN A 101 -45.75 -9.46 1.11
C GLN A 101 -44.85 -8.31 0.61
N HIS A 102 -45.03 -7.05 1.02
CA HIS A 102 -44.27 -5.94 0.41
C HIS A 102 -43.48 -5.11 1.44
N ARG A 103 -42.20 -5.44 1.65
CA ARG A 103 -41.21 -4.66 2.44
C ARG A 103 -40.37 -3.77 1.53
N GLU A 104 -41.02 -2.92 0.73
CA GLU A 104 -40.34 -2.16 -0.31
C GLU A 104 -39.41 -1.09 0.31
N ALA A 105 -39.76 -0.50 1.46
CA ALA A 105 -38.88 0.45 2.13
C ALA A 105 -37.64 -0.24 2.73
N PHE A 106 -37.80 -1.45 3.27
CA PHE A 106 -36.65 -2.25 3.74
C PHE A 106 -35.69 -2.62 2.61
N LYS A 107 -36.21 -3.09 1.46
CA LYS A 107 -35.36 -3.42 0.30
C LYS A 107 -34.64 -2.19 -0.23
N GLN A 108 -35.34 -1.06 -0.32
CA GLN A 108 -34.73 0.20 -0.74
C GLN A 108 -33.61 0.65 0.22
N MET A 109 -33.81 0.48 1.53
CA MET A 109 -32.78 0.76 2.53
C MET A 109 -31.55 -0.11 2.32
N VAL A 110 -31.72 -1.43 2.12
CA VAL A 110 -30.61 -2.34 1.86
C VAL A 110 -29.85 -1.94 0.58
N GLN A 111 -30.56 -1.58 -0.50
CA GLN A 111 -29.92 -1.08 -1.71
C GLN A 111 -29.15 0.22 -1.48
N ASP A 112 -29.69 1.15 -0.69
CA ASP A 112 -28.99 2.39 -0.34
C ASP A 112 -27.75 2.12 0.55
N CYS A 113 -27.73 1.02 1.31
CA CYS A 113 -26.53 0.54 2.01
C CYS A 113 -25.48 0.00 1.03
N GLU A 114 -25.90 -0.80 0.04
CA GLU A 114 -25.02 -1.34 -1.02
C GLU A 114 -24.41 -0.24 -1.89
N ASP A 115 -25.19 0.81 -2.19
CA ASP A 115 -24.74 2.02 -2.89
C ASP A 115 -23.79 2.88 -2.03
N GLY A 116 -23.54 2.46 -0.79
CA GLY A 116 -22.68 3.15 0.16
C GLY A 116 -23.22 4.52 0.53
N LYS A 117 -24.54 4.70 0.68
CA LYS A 117 -25.18 5.95 1.15
C LYS A 117 -25.44 5.97 2.66
N ILE A 118 -25.43 4.80 3.29
CA ILE A 118 -25.76 4.59 4.71
C ILE A 118 -24.59 3.85 5.37
N ASP A 119 -24.20 4.29 6.56
CA ASP A 119 -23.14 3.67 7.38
C ASP A 119 -23.72 2.94 8.61
N LEU A 120 -24.90 3.36 9.07
CA LEU A 120 -25.58 2.77 10.24
C LEU A 120 -27.09 2.75 10.05
N ILE A 121 -27.72 1.62 10.33
CA ILE A 121 -29.18 1.47 10.40
C ILE A 121 -29.61 1.49 11.86
N LEU A 122 -30.57 2.34 12.19
CA LEU A 122 -31.21 2.43 13.48
C LEU A 122 -32.59 1.78 13.42
N THR A 123 -32.88 0.84 14.32
CA THR A 123 -34.19 0.19 14.38
C THR A 123 -34.57 -0.19 15.81
N LYS A 124 -35.87 -0.33 16.06
CA LYS A 124 -36.39 -0.52 17.41
C LYS A 124 -35.95 -1.85 18.04
N SER A 125 -36.04 -2.94 17.27
CA SER A 125 -35.77 -4.29 17.77
C SER A 125 -35.49 -5.29 16.66
N VAL A 126 -34.94 -6.45 17.01
CA VAL A 126 -34.67 -7.55 16.06
C VAL A 126 -35.93 -7.97 15.31
N SER A 127 -37.05 -8.07 16.02
CA SER A 127 -38.37 -8.44 15.46
C SER A 127 -38.97 -7.39 14.52
N ARG A 128 -38.50 -6.14 14.58
CA ARG A 128 -38.88 -5.10 13.63
C ARG A 128 -38.03 -5.17 12.38
N PHE A 129 -36.74 -5.50 12.53
CA PHE A 129 -35.79 -5.60 11.43
C PHE A 129 -35.99 -6.84 10.54
N ALA A 130 -36.33 -8.00 11.10
CA ALA A 130 -36.53 -9.23 10.33
C ALA A 130 -37.67 -10.10 10.88
N ARG A 131 -38.15 -11.05 10.05
CA ARG A 131 -39.29 -11.92 10.38
C ARG A 131 -38.93 -13.02 11.37
N ASN A 132 -37.71 -13.51 11.29
CA ASN A 132 -37.16 -14.49 12.21
C ASN A 132 -35.68 -14.14 12.47
N VAL A 133 -35.09 -14.77 13.48
CA VAL A 133 -33.71 -14.52 13.89
C VAL A 133 -32.71 -14.91 12.79
N VAL A 134 -33.02 -15.94 11.99
CA VAL A 134 -32.16 -16.41 10.88
C VAL A 134 -32.04 -15.35 9.79
N ASP A 135 -33.17 -14.79 9.36
CA ASP A 135 -33.25 -13.71 8.38
C ASP A 135 -32.52 -12.47 8.91
N CYS A 136 -32.68 -12.15 10.20
CA CYS A 136 -31.96 -11.04 10.84
C CYS A 136 -30.44 -11.21 10.72
N ILE A 137 -29.94 -12.40 11.07
CA ILE A 137 -28.51 -12.72 11.01
C ILE A 137 -28.02 -12.66 9.56
N GLY A 138 -28.80 -13.17 8.60
CA GLY A 138 -28.48 -13.12 7.18
C GLY A 138 -28.25 -11.70 6.69
N TYR A 139 -29.23 -10.81 6.90
CA TYR A 139 -29.13 -9.41 6.50
C TYR A 139 -28.01 -8.66 7.23
N VAL A 140 -27.83 -8.89 8.54
CA VAL A 140 -26.74 -8.26 9.29
C VAL A 140 -25.37 -8.66 8.74
N ARG A 141 -25.17 -9.95 8.41
CA ARG A 141 -23.92 -10.43 7.81
C ARG A 141 -23.67 -9.85 6.42
N GLU A 142 -24.71 -9.76 5.61
CA GLU A 142 -24.64 -9.13 4.29
C GLU A 142 -24.19 -7.67 4.40
N LEU A 143 -24.82 -6.90 5.28
CA LEU A 143 -24.48 -5.49 5.54
C LEU A 143 -23.06 -5.30 6.10
N LEU A 144 -22.63 -6.17 7.02
CA LEU A 144 -21.25 -6.16 7.55
C LEU A 144 -20.20 -6.58 6.51
N SER A 145 -20.59 -7.26 5.44
CA SER A 145 -19.69 -7.69 4.36
C SER A 145 -19.41 -6.60 3.32
N LEU A 146 -20.18 -5.50 3.35
CA LEU A 146 -20.00 -4.33 2.49
C LEU A 146 -18.67 -3.60 2.77
N ARG A 147 -18.25 -2.75 1.83
CA ARG A 147 -17.03 -1.95 1.92
C ARG A 147 -17.35 -0.48 1.60
N PRO A 148 -17.50 0.40 2.59
CA PRO A 148 -17.35 0.17 4.05
C PRO A 148 -18.47 -0.71 4.66
N PRO A 149 -18.23 -1.36 5.82
CA PRO A 149 -19.26 -2.19 6.48
C PRO A 149 -20.39 -1.32 7.05
N VAL A 150 -21.62 -1.80 6.93
CA VAL A 150 -22.81 -1.10 7.45
C VAL A 150 -23.32 -1.76 8.73
N GLY A 151 -23.52 -0.97 9.77
CA GLY A 151 -24.02 -1.43 11.07
C GLY A 151 -25.53 -1.45 11.20
N VAL A 152 -26.02 -2.21 12.18
CA VAL A 152 -27.39 -2.15 12.66
C VAL A 152 -27.38 -1.93 14.17
N PHE A 153 -28.04 -0.88 14.64
CA PHE A 153 -28.30 -0.62 16.04
C PHE A 153 -29.73 -0.98 16.39
N PHE A 154 -29.89 -1.95 17.29
CA PHE A 154 -31.15 -2.37 17.85
C PHE A 154 -31.35 -1.68 19.20
N GLU A 155 -32.31 -0.76 19.25
CA GLU A 155 -32.55 0.08 20.43
C GLU A 155 -33.00 -0.72 21.66
N THR A 156 -33.95 -1.65 21.50
CA THR A 156 -34.50 -2.43 22.62
C THR A 156 -33.44 -3.34 23.24
N GLU A 157 -32.70 -4.04 22.40
CA GLU A 157 -31.64 -4.97 22.78
C GLU A 157 -30.32 -4.25 23.14
N HIS A 158 -30.25 -2.93 22.95
CA HIS A 158 -29.04 -2.11 23.12
C HIS A 158 -27.84 -2.71 22.38
N LEU A 159 -28.09 -3.28 21.20
CA LEU A 159 -27.12 -4.06 20.45
C LEU A 159 -26.68 -3.30 19.21
N ASN A 160 -25.38 -3.03 19.11
CA ASN A 160 -24.78 -2.47 17.91
C ASN A 160 -23.99 -3.56 17.17
N THR A 161 -24.41 -3.98 15.99
CA THR A 161 -23.75 -5.09 15.26
C THR A 161 -22.34 -4.78 14.82
N LEU A 162 -21.92 -3.52 14.89
CA LEU A 162 -20.55 -3.13 14.63
C LEU A 162 -19.64 -3.46 15.84
N ASP A 163 -20.17 -3.54 17.07
CA ASP A 163 -19.41 -3.74 18.32
C ASP A 163 -18.81 -5.16 18.34
N PRO A 164 -17.50 -5.31 18.62
CA PRO A 164 -16.87 -6.62 18.80
C PRO A 164 -17.60 -7.54 19.80
N LYS A 165 -18.28 -6.99 20.82
CA LYS A 165 -19.10 -7.77 21.77
C LYS A 165 -20.39 -8.31 21.16
N SER A 166 -20.92 -7.67 20.12
CA SER A 166 -22.13 -8.08 19.43
C SER A 166 -21.92 -9.29 18.51
N GLU A 167 -20.68 -9.54 18.07
CA GLU A 167 -20.33 -10.78 17.36
C GLU A 167 -20.62 -12.02 18.23
N MET A 168 -20.38 -11.94 19.54
CA MET A 168 -20.69 -13.02 20.49
C MET A 168 -22.22 -13.26 20.61
N ILE A 169 -23.03 -12.21 20.64
CA ILE A 169 -24.49 -12.30 20.76
C ILE A 169 -25.11 -12.80 19.44
N LEU A 170 -24.63 -12.30 18.31
CA LEU A 170 -25.02 -12.79 16.98
C LEU A 170 -24.56 -14.25 16.76
N SER A 171 -23.39 -14.63 17.26
CA SER A 171 -22.89 -16.00 17.24
C SER A 171 -23.78 -16.91 18.08
N PHE A 172 -24.15 -16.52 19.31
CA PHE A 172 -25.08 -17.26 20.17
C PHE A 172 -26.46 -17.47 19.52
N MET A 173 -27.04 -16.42 18.90
CA MET A 173 -28.30 -16.52 18.15
C MET A 173 -28.15 -17.35 16.86
N SER A 174 -26.97 -17.34 16.23
CA SER A 174 -26.64 -18.18 15.07
C SER A 174 -26.48 -19.65 15.46
N THR A 175 -25.89 -19.95 16.63
CA THR A 175 -25.73 -21.32 17.15
C THR A 175 -27.08 -21.99 17.31
N LEU A 176 -28.09 -21.28 17.82
CA LEU A 176 -29.45 -21.81 17.95
C LEU A 176 -30.20 -21.99 16.62
N ALA A 177 -29.78 -21.29 15.56
CA ALA A 177 -30.45 -21.26 14.25
C ALA A 177 -29.76 -22.10 13.15
N GLN A 178 -28.47 -22.35 13.28
CA GLN A 178 -27.57 -22.84 12.22
C GLN A 178 -26.46 -23.73 12.79
N GLU A 179 -26.77 -24.47 13.86
CA GLU A 179 -25.83 -25.08 14.82
C GLU A 179 -24.67 -25.85 14.20
N GLU A 180 -24.82 -26.41 13.00
CA GLU A 180 -23.76 -27.24 12.40
C GLU A 180 -22.80 -26.50 11.45
N SER A 181 -23.28 -25.70 10.50
CA SER A 181 -22.42 -25.22 9.40
C SER A 181 -21.50 -24.07 9.82
N HIS A 182 -21.99 -23.16 10.66
CA HIS A 182 -21.17 -22.06 11.19
C HIS A 182 -20.10 -22.61 12.14
N THR A 183 -20.51 -23.44 13.10
CA THR A 183 -19.64 -24.09 14.08
C THR A 183 -18.54 -24.90 13.40
N LYS A 184 -18.86 -25.69 12.37
CA LYS A 184 -17.86 -26.43 11.57
C LYS A 184 -16.84 -25.49 10.91
N SER A 185 -17.28 -24.35 10.38
CA SER A 185 -16.39 -23.37 9.74
C SER A 185 -15.48 -22.66 10.74
N GLU A 186 -16.01 -22.24 11.88
CA GLU A 186 -15.21 -21.61 12.95
C GLU A 186 -14.18 -22.56 13.53
N ILE A 187 -14.57 -23.81 13.83
CA ILE A 187 -13.65 -24.84 14.32
C ILE A 187 -12.57 -25.12 13.28
N MET A 188 -12.93 -25.20 11.99
CA MET A 188 -11.96 -25.40 10.91
C MET A 188 -10.97 -24.23 10.82
N ASN A 189 -11.46 -22.99 10.84
CA ASN A 189 -10.61 -21.80 10.79
C ASN A 189 -9.70 -21.68 12.02
N ALA A 190 -10.22 -21.99 13.22
CA ALA A 190 -9.43 -22.03 14.45
C ALA A 190 -8.37 -23.13 14.40
N SER A 191 -8.70 -24.31 13.87
CA SER A 191 -7.75 -25.41 13.66
C SER A 191 -6.63 -25.03 12.68
N ILE A 192 -6.97 -24.37 11.56
CA ILE A 192 -5.99 -23.86 10.60
C ILE A 192 -5.07 -22.81 11.26
N GLU A 193 -5.64 -21.90 12.04
CA GLU A 193 -4.88 -20.88 12.79
C GLU A 193 -3.88 -21.53 13.77
N MET A 194 -4.34 -22.51 14.55
CA MET A 194 -3.51 -23.23 15.51
C MET A 194 -2.35 -23.96 14.82
N ARG A 195 -2.61 -24.57 13.65
CA ARG A 195 -1.56 -25.24 12.85
C ARG A 195 -0.51 -24.25 12.36
N PHE A 196 -0.93 -23.14 11.76
CA PHE A 196 0.01 -22.15 11.24
C PHE A 196 0.82 -21.46 12.33
N ARG A 197 0.21 -21.17 13.49
CA ARG A 197 0.93 -20.63 14.66
C ARG A 197 1.99 -21.58 15.20
N ARG A 198 1.83 -22.89 14.98
CA ARG A 198 2.81 -23.93 15.33
C ARG A 198 3.76 -24.28 14.19
N GLY A 199 3.73 -23.53 13.09
CA GLY A 199 4.59 -23.75 11.93
C GLY A 199 4.25 -24.99 11.11
N ILE A 200 3.04 -25.54 11.28
CA ILE A 200 2.56 -26.70 10.53
C ILE A 200 1.90 -26.20 9.25
N PHE A 201 2.66 -26.14 8.17
CA PHE A 201 2.20 -25.59 6.90
C PHE A 201 1.75 -26.65 5.91
N LEU A 202 0.92 -26.21 4.97
CA LEU A 202 0.54 -26.99 3.81
C LEU A 202 1.53 -26.72 2.68
N THR A 203 2.22 -27.76 2.24
CA THR A 203 3.19 -27.73 1.16
C THR A 203 2.59 -28.49 -0.03
N PRO A 204 1.79 -27.88 -0.92
CA PRO A 204 1.32 -28.57 -2.11
C PRO A 204 2.50 -28.92 -3.06
N PRO A 205 2.31 -29.86 -4.02
CA PRO A 205 3.35 -30.20 -4.99
C PRO A 205 3.90 -28.96 -5.71
N LEU A 206 5.23 -28.91 -5.86
CA LEU A 206 5.96 -27.79 -6.43
C LEU A 206 7.02 -28.30 -7.39
N LEU A 207 7.23 -27.62 -8.51
CA LEU A 207 8.31 -27.95 -9.44
C LEU A 207 9.68 -27.80 -8.74
N GLY A 208 10.59 -28.75 -8.95
CA GLY A 208 11.91 -28.74 -8.32
C GLY A 208 11.97 -29.49 -6.99
N TYR A 209 10.81 -29.90 -6.46
CA TYR A 209 10.72 -30.63 -5.21
C TYR A 209 9.78 -31.83 -5.31
N ASP A 210 10.17 -32.90 -4.64
CA ASP A 210 9.30 -34.03 -4.34
C ASP A 210 8.93 -34.04 -2.86
N GLN A 211 7.82 -34.69 -2.56
CA GLN A 211 7.37 -34.89 -1.19
C GLN A 211 7.76 -36.29 -0.75
N ASP A 212 8.46 -36.38 0.37
CA ASP A 212 8.72 -37.67 0.98
C ASP A 212 7.49 -38.21 1.73
N GLU A 213 7.61 -39.40 2.30
CA GLU A 213 6.54 -40.07 3.06
C GLU A 213 6.03 -39.24 4.25
N ASN A 214 6.85 -38.30 4.74
CA ASN A 214 6.52 -37.40 5.83
C ASN A 214 5.87 -36.09 5.33
N GLY A 215 5.83 -35.86 4.02
CA GLY A 215 5.35 -34.64 3.38
C GLY A 215 6.35 -33.48 3.43
N GLU A 216 7.62 -33.77 3.67
CA GLU A 216 8.72 -32.81 3.59
C GLU A 216 9.20 -32.64 2.15
N LEU A 217 9.70 -31.44 1.83
CA LEU A 217 10.14 -31.11 0.48
C LEU A 217 11.62 -31.49 0.30
N LYS A 218 11.89 -32.43 -0.59
CA LYS A 218 13.24 -32.81 -1.01
C LYS A 218 13.50 -32.35 -2.43
N ILE A 219 14.71 -31.88 -2.70
CA ILE A 219 15.09 -31.39 -4.02
C ILE A 219 15.04 -32.55 -5.01
N ASN A 220 14.33 -32.35 -6.12
CA ASN A 220 14.41 -33.21 -7.28
C ASN A 220 15.43 -32.59 -8.22
N GLU A 221 16.61 -33.18 -8.33
CA GLU A 221 17.74 -32.62 -9.10
C GLU A 221 17.39 -32.27 -10.55
N HIS A 222 16.61 -33.11 -11.22
CA HIS A 222 16.21 -32.87 -12.60
C HIS A 222 15.26 -31.67 -12.72
N GLU A 223 14.21 -31.61 -11.90
CA GLU A 223 13.28 -30.49 -11.93
C GLU A 223 13.90 -29.19 -11.37
N ALA A 224 14.84 -29.31 -10.42
CA ALA A 224 15.52 -28.18 -9.79
C ALA A 224 16.40 -27.43 -10.80
N LYS A 225 17.01 -28.13 -11.77
CA LYS A 225 17.72 -27.51 -12.91
C LYS A 225 16.79 -26.61 -13.73
N ILE A 226 15.57 -27.06 -14.01
CA ILE A 226 14.56 -26.25 -14.72
C ILE A 226 14.24 -24.98 -13.94
N VAL A 227 14.05 -25.10 -12.61
CA VAL A 227 13.82 -23.95 -11.73
C VAL A 227 15.03 -23.00 -11.75
N LYS A 228 16.26 -23.50 -11.61
CA LYS A 228 17.50 -22.70 -11.71
C LYS A 228 17.59 -21.95 -13.03
N LEU A 229 17.33 -22.63 -14.15
CA LEU A 229 17.31 -22.01 -15.46
C LEU A 229 16.31 -20.85 -15.56
N ILE A 230 15.08 -21.04 -15.05
CA ILE A 230 14.05 -19.99 -15.03
C ILE A 230 14.54 -18.75 -14.28
N PHE A 231 15.11 -18.92 -13.09
CA PHE A 231 15.60 -17.81 -12.27
C PHE A 231 16.80 -17.12 -12.94
N TYR A 232 17.75 -17.88 -13.47
CA TYR A 232 18.94 -17.31 -14.10
C TYR A 232 18.61 -16.54 -15.38
N MET A 233 17.76 -17.10 -16.25
CA MET A 233 17.31 -16.39 -17.45
C MET A 233 16.60 -15.08 -17.11
N TYR A 234 15.74 -15.09 -16.07
CA TYR A 234 15.04 -13.87 -15.66
C TYR A 234 16.00 -12.81 -15.09
N LEU A 235 16.96 -13.22 -14.25
CA LEU A 235 18.02 -12.34 -13.74
C LEU A 235 18.93 -11.80 -14.86
N ASN A 236 19.14 -12.58 -15.92
CA ASN A 236 19.89 -12.16 -17.11
C ASN A 236 19.09 -11.23 -18.04
N GLY A 237 17.81 -10.97 -17.74
CA GLY A 237 16.98 -9.99 -18.43
C GLY A 237 15.95 -10.55 -19.40
N ASN A 238 15.79 -11.88 -19.48
CA ASN A 238 14.77 -12.49 -20.34
C ASN A 238 13.36 -12.23 -19.81
N THR A 239 12.41 -12.08 -20.74
CA THR A 239 10.99 -11.93 -20.37
C THR A 239 10.37 -13.28 -19.99
N CYS A 240 9.30 -13.27 -19.18
CA CYS A 240 8.58 -14.52 -18.85
C CYS A 240 8.07 -15.27 -20.09
N GLN A 241 7.82 -14.56 -21.19
CA GLN A 241 7.42 -15.17 -22.46
C GLN A 241 8.62 -15.87 -23.13
N GLU A 242 9.76 -15.18 -23.27
CA GLU A 242 10.98 -15.78 -23.82
C GLU A 242 11.41 -17.03 -23.04
N ILE A 243 11.30 -17.00 -21.70
CA ILE A 243 11.61 -18.15 -20.85
C ILE A 243 10.64 -19.30 -21.13
N ALA A 244 9.34 -19.01 -21.26
CA ALA A 244 8.34 -20.02 -21.57
C ALA A 244 8.59 -20.65 -22.95
N ASP A 245 8.89 -19.85 -23.96
CA ASP A 245 9.18 -20.31 -25.31
C ASP A 245 10.43 -21.20 -25.31
N THR A 246 11.50 -20.76 -24.63
CA THR A 246 12.75 -21.52 -24.49
C THR A 246 12.54 -22.88 -23.82
N LEU A 247 11.78 -22.94 -22.71
CA LEU A 247 11.49 -24.21 -22.04
C LEU A 247 10.63 -25.16 -22.88
N THR A 248 9.70 -24.60 -23.66
CA THR A 248 8.87 -25.37 -24.59
C THR A 248 9.70 -25.95 -25.72
N GLU A 249 10.62 -25.18 -26.30
CA GLU A 249 11.56 -25.64 -27.33
C GLU A 249 12.52 -26.73 -26.81
N LEU A 250 13.01 -26.57 -25.58
CA LEU A 250 13.84 -27.57 -24.90
C LEU A 250 13.06 -28.86 -24.59
N GLY A 251 11.72 -28.85 -24.65
CA GLY A 251 10.87 -30.00 -24.33
C GLY A 251 10.72 -30.26 -22.83
N CYS A 252 10.99 -29.26 -21.99
CA CYS A 252 10.83 -29.35 -20.55
C CYS A 252 9.35 -29.48 -20.19
N LYS A 253 8.98 -30.43 -19.34
CA LYS A 253 7.60 -30.59 -18.86
C LYS A 253 7.36 -29.80 -17.58
N THR A 254 6.15 -29.27 -17.43
CA THR A 254 5.70 -28.68 -16.14
C THR A 254 5.48 -29.78 -15.09
N LYS A 255 5.33 -29.43 -13.80
CA LYS A 255 5.01 -30.41 -12.72
C LYS A 255 3.70 -31.19 -12.97
N LYS A 256 2.81 -30.66 -13.82
CA LYS A 256 1.56 -31.31 -14.24
C LYS A 256 1.69 -32.09 -15.56
N ASN A 257 2.91 -32.29 -16.05
CA ASN A 257 3.23 -32.94 -17.32
C ASN A 257 2.72 -32.23 -18.58
N ASN A 258 2.41 -30.93 -18.51
CA ASN A 258 2.15 -30.14 -19.73
C ASN A 258 3.46 -29.86 -20.47
N GLU A 259 3.41 -29.91 -21.80
CA GLU A 259 4.55 -29.68 -22.70
C GLU A 259 4.72 -28.21 -23.09
N VAL A 260 3.63 -27.42 -23.05
CA VAL A 260 3.64 -26.00 -23.40
C VAL A 260 3.69 -25.14 -22.14
N TRP A 261 4.65 -24.23 -22.10
CA TRP A 261 4.78 -23.25 -21.03
C TRP A 261 4.02 -21.96 -21.33
N SER A 262 3.54 -21.32 -20.29
CA SER A 262 2.91 -19.99 -20.39
C SER A 262 3.67 -18.99 -19.52
N SER A 263 3.69 -17.73 -19.94
CA SER A 263 4.30 -16.64 -19.18
C SER A 263 3.71 -16.49 -17.76
N GLY A 264 2.43 -16.81 -17.59
CA GLY A 264 1.77 -16.83 -16.28
C GLY A 264 2.30 -17.92 -15.35
N SER A 265 2.58 -19.12 -15.89
CA SER A 265 3.20 -20.21 -15.14
C SER A 265 4.61 -19.85 -14.67
N ILE A 266 5.41 -19.22 -15.55
CA ILE A 266 6.76 -18.75 -15.21
C ILE A 266 6.71 -17.70 -14.09
N LEU A 267 5.79 -16.73 -14.20
CA LEU A 267 5.62 -15.70 -13.17
C LEU A 267 5.25 -16.31 -11.80
N GLN A 268 4.39 -17.32 -11.78
CA GLN A 268 4.03 -18.03 -10.54
C GLN A 268 5.22 -18.75 -9.90
N ILE A 269 6.11 -19.34 -10.70
CA ILE A 269 7.34 -19.98 -10.21
C ILE A 269 8.27 -18.93 -9.63
N LEU A 270 8.54 -17.86 -10.38
CA LEU A 270 9.43 -16.78 -9.93
C LEU A 270 8.94 -16.11 -8.63
N GLN A 271 7.62 -16.06 -8.39
CA GLN A 271 7.04 -15.44 -7.18
C GLN A 271 6.94 -16.38 -5.97
N ASN A 272 7.20 -17.67 -6.13
CA ASN A 272 7.00 -18.64 -5.06
C ASN A 272 8.22 -18.73 -4.15
N GLU A 273 8.09 -18.23 -2.92
CA GLU A 273 9.15 -18.17 -1.90
C GLU A 273 9.72 -19.54 -1.51
N ARG A 274 9.00 -20.62 -1.84
CA ARG A 274 9.47 -21.98 -1.57
C ARG A 274 10.74 -22.32 -2.33
N HIS A 275 11.01 -21.72 -3.48
CA HIS A 275 12.26 -21.97 -4.20
C HIS A 275 13.51 -21.41 -3.50
N CYS A 276 13.35 -20.48 -2.54
CA CYS A 276 14.45 -20.01 -1.67
C CYS A 276 14.42 -20.63 -0.27
N GLY A 277 13.65 -21.70 -0.07
CA GLY A 277 13.58 -22.45 1.19
C GLY A 277 12.57 -21.89 2.21
N ASP A 278 11.90 -20.79 1.93
CA ASP A 278 10.92 -20.17 2.83
C ASP A 278 9.50 -20.73 2.59
N VAL A 279 8.60 -20.60 3.58
CA VAL A 279 7.18 -20.95 3.41
C VAL A 279 6.31 -19.85 3.99
N LEU A 280 5.38 -19.31 3.19
CA LEU A 280 4.36 -18.36 3.63
C LEU A 280 2.97 -19.01 3.68
N ALA A 281 2.39 -19.06 4.86
CA ALA A 281 1.07 -19.59 5.11
C ALA A 281 -0.04 -18.54 4.97
N ARG A 282 -1.28 -19.03 4.79
CA ARG A 282 -2.52 -18.24 4.72
C ARG A 282 -2.48 -17.11 3.67
N LYS A 283 -1.95 -17.42 2.48
CA LYS A 283 -1.96 -16.52 1.31
C LYS A 283 -3.38 -16.18 0.84
N THR A 284 -4.34 -17.04 1.16
CA THR A 284 -5.76 -16.86 0.87
C THR A 284 -6.61 -17.21 2.09
N TRP A 285 -7.83 -16.68 2.14
CA TRP A 285 -8.80 -16.98 3.17
C TRP A 285 -10.22 -16.88 2.62
N THR A 286 -11.17 -17.53 3.28
CA THR A 286 -12.59 -17.52 2.89
C THR A 286 -13.34 -16.58 3.83
N PRO A 287 -13.84 -15.43 3.34
CA PRO A 287 -14.56 -14.47 4.18
C PRO A 287 -15.95 -14.94 4.59
N ASN A 288 -16.67 -15.55 3.65
CA ASN A 288 -18.03 -16.01 3.87
C ASN A 288 -18.08 -17.55 3.79
N TYR A 289 -18.48 -18.19 4.88
CA TYR A 289 -18.62 -19.64 4.96
C TYR A 289 -19.81 -20.15 4.13
N LEU A 290 -20.75 -19.29 3.73
CA LEU A 290 -21.90 -19.66 2.89
C LEU A 290 -21.50 -19.78 1.41
N ASP A 291 -20.70 -18.83 0.91
CA ASP A 291 -20.31 -18.80 -0.50
C ASP A 291 -19.08 -19.65 -0.80
N HIS A 292 -18.30 -20.01 0.23
CA HIS A 292 -17.02 -20.73 0.14
C HIS A 292 -15.99 -20.10 -0.84
N LYS A 293 -16.17 -18.84 -1.23
CA LYS A 293 -15.29 -18.13 -2.17
C LYS A 293 -14.04 -17.63 -1.43
N SER A 294 -12.90 -18.23 -1.76
CA SER A 294 -11.59 -17.81 -1.27
C SER A 294 -11.15 -16.49 -1.92
N ARG A 295 -10.49 -15.63 -1.15
CA ARG A 295 -9.87 -14.37 -1.60
C ARG A 295 -8.41 -14.31 -1.15
N LYS A 296 -7.61 -13.51 -1.86
CA LYS A 296 -6.23 -13.23 -1.44
C LYS A 296 -6.24 -12.52 -0.08
N ASN A 297 -5.36 -12.94 0.81
CA ASN A 297 -5.16 -12.30 2.10
C ASN A 297 -4.26 -11.07 1.91
N ASN A 298 -4.83 -9.88 2.07
CA ASN A 298 -4.11 -8.61 2.02
C ASN A 298 -3.99 -8.04 3.44
N GLN A 299 -3.43 -8.85 4.35
CA GLN A 299 -3.40 -8.58 5.80
C GLN A 299 -4.81 -8.50 6.42
N ASP A 300 -5.81 -9.19 5.85
CA ASP A 300 -7.12 -9.35 6.49
C ASP A 300 -7.05 -10.30 7.70
N ARG A 301 -6.06 -11.19 7.68
CA ARG A 301 -5.81 -12.23 8.68
C ARG A 301 -4.30 -12.41 8.87
N ASN A 302 -3.88 -12.85 10.05
CA ASN A 302 -2.47 -13.14 10.34
C ASN A 302 -1.90 -14.12 9.30
N GLN A 303 -0.74 -13.79 8.76
CA GLN A 303 0.06 -14.69 7.93
C GLN A 303 1.30 -15.10 8.71
N TYR A 304 1.75 -16.33 8.48
CA TYR A 304 2.88 -16.92 9.17
C TYR A 304 3.92 -17.30 8.14
N ARG A 305 5.17 -16.88 8.34
CA ARG A 305 6.29 -17.23 7.49
C ARG A 305 7.34 -17.97 8.31
N LYS A 306 7.82 -19.10 7.78
CA LYS A 306 9.01 -19.77 8.29
C LYS A 306 10.12 -19.63 7.26
N ARG A 307 11.25 -19.10 7.70
CA ARG A 307 12.47 -19.04 6.90
C ARG A 307 13.19 -20.37 6.99
N GLU A 308 13.91 -20.74 5.92
CA GLU A 308 14.79 -21.93 5.93
C GLU A 308 14.04 -23.20 6.34
N HIS A 309 12.78 -23.31 5.87
CA HIS A 309 11.93 -24.46 6.14
C HIS A 309 12.49 -25.73 5.49
N HIS A 310 13.10 -25.60 4.31
CA HIS A 310 13.64 -26.70 3.51
C HIS A 310 14.82 -26.20 2.67
N GLU A 311 15.55 -27.14 2.07
CA GLU A 311 16.70 -26.84 1.24
C GLU A 311 16.29 -25.97 0.03
N ALA A 312 17.02 -24.88 -0.18
CA ALA A 312 16.72 -23.90 -1.21
C ALA A 312 17.33 -24.31 -2.56
N ILE A 313 16.55 -24.20 -3.65
CA ILE A 313 17.07 -24.35 -5.01
C ILE A 313 17.82 -23.10 -5.45
N ILE A 314 17.32 -21.93 -5.05
CA ILE A 314 17.83 -20.60 -5.39
C ILE A 314 18.26 -19.88 -4.12
N SER A 315 19.36 -19.11 -4.20
CA SER A 315 19.77 -18.27 -3.08
C SER A 315 18.66 -17.27 -2.71
N ARG A 316 18.56 -16.93 -1.42
CA ARG A 316 17.58 -15.94 -0.95
C ARG A 316 17.76 -14.59 -1.66
N ASP A 317 19.00 -14.21 -1.91
CA ASP A 317 19.34 -12.92 -2.51
C ASP A 317 18.93 -12.86 -3.98
N ASP A 318 19.15 -13.93 -4.74
CA ASP A 318 18.65 -14.05 -6.12
C ASP A 318 17.12 -14.03 -6.17
N PHE A 319 16.45 -14.69 -5.22
CA PHE A 319 14.98 -14.64 -5.12
C PHE A 319 14.48 -13.21 -4.84
N ILE A 320 15.11 -12.49 -3.90
CA ILE A 320 14.79 -11.09 -3.59
C ILE A 320 15.04 -10.20 -4.81
N ALA A 321 16.15 -10.40 -5.52
CA ALA A 321 16.46 -9.66 -6.74
C ALA A 321 15.39 -9.88 -7.84
N VAL A 322 14.94 -11.13 -8.04
CA VAL A 322 13.83 -11.46 -8.93
C VAL A 322 12.54 -10.75 -8.50
N GLN A 323 12.20 -10.72 -7.21
CA GLN A 323 11.01 -10.00 -6.74
C GLN A 323 11.11 -8.49 -7.01
N LYS A 324 12.29 -7.89 -6.79
CA LYS A 324 12.57 -6.49 -7.13
C LYS A 324 12.36 -6.26 -8.63
N LEU A 325 12.93 -7.10 -9.49
CA LEU A 325 12.75 -7.02 -10.96
C LEU A 325 11.27 -7.11 -11.39
N ILE A 326 10.52 -8.08 -10.84
CA ILE A 326 9.08 -8.24 -11.14
C ILE A 326 8.28 -7.00 -10.73
N SER A 327 8.59 -6.41 -9.57
CA SER A 327 7.95 -5.18 -9.11
C SER A 327 8.22 -4.01 -10.08
N ASN A 328 9.45 -3.90 -10.56
CA ASN A 328 9.90 -2.84 -11.49
C ASN A 328 9.36 -3.01 -12.92
N ALA A 329 9.16 -4.25 -13.36
CA ALA A 329 8.60 -4.54 -14.68
C ALA A 329 7.22 -3.89 -14.89
N LYS A 330 6.43 -3.71 -13.82
CA LYS A 330 5.12 -3.01 -13.85
C LYS A 330 5.23 -1.56 -14.31
N TYR A 331 6.38 -0.92 -14.05
CA TYR A 331 6.65 0.47 -14.41
C TYR A 331 7.46 0.58 -15.71
N GLY A 332 7.60 -0.51 -16.46
CA GLY A 332 8.21 -0.56 -17.80
C GLY A 332 9.74 -0.64 -17.82
N ASN A 333 10.38 -0.90 -16.67
CA ASN A 333 11.80 -1.25 -16.61
C ASN A 333 11.94 -2.78 -16.69
N LYS A 334 12.43 -3.29 -17.81
CA LYS A 334 12.72 -4.70 -18.03
C LYS A 334 14.25 -4.85 -18.03
N ALA A 335 14.78 -5.84 -17.33
CA ALA A 335 16.19 -6.26 -17.38
C ALA A 335 17.25 -5.55 -16.52
N LEU A 336 16.90 -4.73 -15.53
CA LEU A 336 17.91 -4.22 -14.59
C LEU A 336 17.41 -4.11 -13.15
N LEU A 337 18.23 -4.61 -12.23
CA LEU A 337 18.02 -4.43 -10.80
C LEU A 337 18.22 -2.93 -10.47
N PRO A 338 17.24 -2.27 -9.81
CA PRO A 338 17.44 -0.92 -9.34
C PRO A 338 18.52 -0.85 -8.26
N GLU A 339 19.29 0.23 -8.26
CA GLU A 339 20.33 0.49 -7.27
C GLU A 339 20.26 1.96 -6.84
N LEU A 340 20.21 2.23 -5.54
CA LEU A 340 20.32 3.60 -5.05
C LEU A 340 21.74 4.09 -5.30
N HIS A 341 21.88 5.31 -5.82
CA HIS A 341 23.19 5.93 -5.97
C HIS A 341 23.24 7.20 -5.13
N VAL A 342 24.28 7.30 -4.32
CA VAL A 342 24.49 8.40 -3.37
C VAL A 342 25.71 9.21 -3.79
N ILE A 343 25.59 10.53 -3.73
CA ILE A 343 26.62 11.47 -4.15
C ILE A 343 27.69 11.56 -3.03
N PRO A 344 28.96 11.23 -3.32
CA PRO A 344 30.01 11.13 -2.30
C PRO A 344 30.52 12.49 -1.82
N ASP A 345 30.58 13.48 -2.71
CA ASP A 345 31.31 14.73 -2.50
C ASP A 345 30.63 15.94 -3.16
N GLY A 346 31.09 17.14 -2.78
CA GLY A 346 30.63 18.40 -3.34
C GLY A 346 29.41 18.98 -2.64
N ALA A 347 28.76 19.93 -3.31
CA ALA A 347 27.60 20.63 -2.74
C ALA A 347 26.36 19.74 -2.62
N LEU A 348 26.34 18.63 -3.38
CA LEU A 348 25.29 17.62 -3.34
C LEU A 348 25.71 16.37 -2.54
N LYS A 349 26.75 16.43 -1.70
CA LYS A 349 27.15 15.31 -0.83
C LYS A 349 25.95 14.79 -0.02
N GLY A 350 25.74 13.48 0.00
CA GLY A 350 24.65 12.81 0.72
C GLY A 350 23.29 12.81 -0.01
N PHE A 351 23.16 13.49 -1.15
CA PHE A 351 21.97 13.37 -2.00
C PHE A 351 21.94 12.02 -2.73
N ILE A 352 20.74 11.53 -3.00
CA ILE A 352 20.49 10.26 -3.68
C ILE A 352 19.82 10.54 -5.01
N THR A 353 20.36 10.00 -6.10
CA THR A 353 19.73 10.12 -7.43
C THR A 353 18.48 9.25 -7.50
N VAL A 354 17.41 9.80 -8.05
CA VAL A 354 16.10 9.15 -8.08
C VAL A 354 15.71 8.78 -9.50
N ASN A 355 15.27 7.54 -9.67
CA ASN A 355 14.51 7.13 -10.84
C ASN A 355 13.01 7.04 -10.49
N PRO A 356 12.13 7.88 -11.08
CA PRO A 356 10.70 7.85 -10.79
C PRO A 356 10.00 6.51 -11.09
N ARG A 357 10.64 5.65 -11.89
CA ARG A 357 10.12 4.34 -12.33
C ARG A 357 10.68 3.18 -11.52
N TRP A 358 11.60 3.42 -10.57
CA TRP A 358 12.11 2.36 -9.70
C TRP A 358 11.22 2.19 -8.48
N ALA A 359 10.78 0.97 -8.27
CA ALA A 359 10.02 0.49 -7.13
C ALA A 359 10.90 -0.42 -6.27
N GLY A 360 10.47 -0.62 -5.02
CA GLY A 360 11.07 -1.61 -4.11
C GLY A 360 12.02 -1.03 -3.07
N PHE A 361 12.21 0.29 -3.03
CA PHE A 361 12.92 0.97 -1.95
C PHE A 361 11.93 1.64 -0.99
N LYS A 362 12.14 1.42 0.30
CA LYS A 362 11.42 2.04 1.42
C LYS A 362 12.13 3.32 1.86
N PRO A 363 11.45 4.19 2.65
CA PRO A 363 12.09 5.41 3.16
C PRO A 363 13.40 5.15 3.92
N ASP A 364 13.48 4.05 4.66
CA ASP A 364 14.67 3.68 5.42
C ASP A 364 15.87 3.35 4.53
N ASP A 365 15.65 2.76 3.35
CA ASP A 365 16.72 2.47 2.38
C ASP A 365 17.36 3.79 1.89
N TYR A 366 16.55 4.81 1.63
CA TYR A 366 17.05 6.14 1.29
C TYR A 366 17.80 6.78 2.47
N ARG A 367 17.29 6.68 3.69
CA ARG A 367 17.99 7.23 4.87
C ARG A 367 19.34 6.54 5.09
N ALA A 368 19.39 5.22 4.96
CA ALA A 368 20.62 4.43 5.09
C ALA A 368 21.63 4.78 3.99
N ALA A 369 21.18 4.87 2.74
CA ALA A 369 22.04 5.26 1.62
C ALA A 369 22.64 6.66 1.77
N SER A 370 21.87 7.64 2.26
CA SER A 370 22.37 8.99 2.52
C SER A 370 23.37 9.00 3.69
N SER A 371 23.08 8.22 4.74
CA SER A 371 23.90 8.16 5.96
C SER A 371 25.22 7.41 5.77
N SER A 372 25.38 6.61 4.72
CA SER A 372 26.62 5.86 4.46
C SER A 372 27.82 6.75 4.09
N ILE A 373 27.57 8.00 3.71
CA ILE A 373 28.58 9.01 3.33
C ILE A 373 28.61 10.19 4.29
N SER A 374 27.57 10.37 5.13
CA SER A 374 27.59 11.43 6.12
C SER A 374 28.66 11.14 7.16
N ASP A 375 29.68 11.99 7.23
CA ASP A 375 30.67 11.94 8.30
C ASP A 375 29.93 12.06 9.64
N SER A 376 30.32 11.23 10.61
CA SER A 376 29.85 11.28 11.99
C SER A 376 30.36 12.55 12.71
N GLU A 377 30.18 13.72 12.11
CA GLU A 377 30.51 14.99 12.72
C GLU A 377 29.25 15.60 13.33
N SER A 378 29.05 15.27 14.61
CA SER A 378 28.31 16.03 15.63
C SER A 378 26.89 16.47 15.28
N THR A 379 25.91 16.16 16.12
CA THR A 379 24.69 16.97 16.23
C THR A 379 25.10 18.34 16.76
N PRO A 380 25.11 19.43 15.97
CA PRO A 380 25.56 20.71 16.49
C PRO A 380 24.33 21.55 16.73
N SER A 381 23.99 21.72 18.02
CA SER A 381 23.10 22.72 18.59
C SER A 381 22.57 23.76 17.58
N ASP A 382 21.25 23.90 17.48
CA ASP A 382 20.53 24.91 16.67
C ASP A 382 20.94 26.37 16.96
N THR A 383 21.86 26.60 17.91
CA THR A 383 22.45 27.90 18.20
C THR A 383 23.87 27.99 17.64
N ILE A 384 23.98 28.42 16.38
CA ILE A 384 25.22 29.08 15.93
C ILE A 384 25.27 30.44 16.64
N PRO A 385 26.31 30.76 17.42
CA PRO A 385 26.41 32.07 18.07
C PRO A 385 26.57 33.15 16.99
N ILE A 386 25.49 33.90 16.76
CA ILE A 386 25.46 35.02 15.82
C ILE A 386 26.28 36.16 16.41
N THR A 387 27.48 36.39 15.87
CA THR A 387 28.31 37.54 16.24
C THR A 387 28.16 38.62 15.17
N ALA A 388 27.34 39.64 15.44
CA ALA A 388 27.26 40.81 14.56
C ALA A 388 28.63 41.49 14.51
N GLN A 389 29.20 41.64 13.31
CA GLN A 389 30.46 42.36 13.13
C GLN A 389 30.24 43.87 13.34
N LEU A 390 31.22 44.55 13.93
CA LEU A 390 31.16 45.99 14.17
C LEU A 390 30.89 46.74 12.85
N GLY A 391 29.76 47.46 12.76
CA GLY A 391 29.33 48.17 11.54
C GLY A 391 28.33 47.42 10.64
N SER A 392 27.96 46.19 10.96
CA SER A 392 26.86 45.46 10.30
C SER A 392 25.51 45.71 10.97
N PHE A 393 24.42 45.69 10.20
CA PHE A 393 23.06 45.73 10.76
C PHE A 393 22.78 44.45 11.55
N ASP A 394 22.38 44.62 12.82
CA ASP A 394 21.93 43.52 13.66
C ASP A 394 20.45 43.23 13.39
N LEU A 395 20.18 42.08 12.77
CA LEU A 395 18.83 41.65 12.37
C LEU A 395 18.27 40.57 13.29
N ARG A 396 18.75 40.48 14.54
CA ARG A 396 18.21 39.54 15.53
C ARG A 396 16.76 39.91 15.85
N GLY A 397 15.88 38.92 15.88
CA GLY A 397 14.43 39.12 16.07
C GLY A 397 13.67 39.53 14.81
N TYR A 398 14.35 39.74 13.67
CA TYR A 398 13.68 39.92 12.37
C TYR A 398 13.41 38.57 11.71
N GLU A 399 12.29 38.49 11.00
CA GLU A 399 11.86 37.32 10.24
C GLU A 399 11.88 37.63 8.73
N ILE A 400 12.28 36.63 7.94
CA ILE A 400 12.10 36.63 6.49
C ILE A 400 10.75 35.96 6.21
N ALA A 401 9.80 36.76 5.74
CA ALA A 401 8.46 36.30 5.43
C ALA A 401 8.44 35.10 4.46
N HIS A 402 7.56 34.14 4.71
CA HIS A 402 7.43 32.97 3.84
C HIS A 402 7.02 33.38 2.42
N GLY A 403 7.78 32.93 1.42
CA GLY A 403 7.55 33.26 0.01
C GLY A 403 6.19 32.80 -0.52
N GLN A 404 5.57 31.83 0.16
CA GLN A 404 4.29 31.19 -0.13
C GLN A 404 3.08 32.08 0.22
N PHE A 405 3.26 33.15 1.00
CA PHE A 405 2.22 34.14 1.28
C PHE A 405 2.08 35.20 0.17
N PHE A 406 3.06 35.27 -0.74
CA PHE A 406 3.09 36.24 -1.82
C PHE A 406 2.72 35.60 -3.16
N GLU A 407 2.36 36.44 -4.13
CA GLU A 407 2.05 35.98 -5.49
C GLU A 407 3.17 35.07 -6.04
N THR A 408 2.76 33.91 -6.57
CA THR A 408 3.68 32.88 -7.07
C THR A 408 3.96 33.00 -8.57
N THR A 409 3.32 33.94 -9.25
CA THR A 409 3.54 34.23 -10.67
C THR A 409 5.01 34.57 -10.89
N GLY A 410 5.67 33.89 -11.83
CA GLY A 410 7.09 34.11 -12.10
C GLY A 410 8.06 33.49 -11.09
N LYS A 411 7.60 32.64 -10.15
CA LYS A 411 8.47 31.91 -9.22
C LYS A 411 8.80 30.50 -9.69
N ILE A 412 10.01 30.03 -9.35
CA ILE A 412 10.41 28.64 -9.52
C ILE A 412 9.62 27.81 -8.52
N SER A 413 8.89 26.80 -8.99
CA SER A 413 8.14 25.90 -8.12
C SER A 413 8.05 24.49 -8.67
N ALA A 414 7.86 23.54 -7.77
CA ALA A 414 7.51 22.15 -8.07
C ALA A 414 6.13 21.87 -7.50
N THR A 415 5.28 21.17 -8.24
CA THR A 415 3.98 20.68 -7.76
C THR A 415 3.97 19.16 -7.81
N LEU A 416 3.63 18.55 -6.68
CA LEU A 416 3.65 17.11 -6.46
C LEU A 416 2.25 16.64 -6.08
N SER A 417 1.89 15.49 -6.61
CA SER A 417 0.75 14.66 -6.23
C SER A 417 1.25 13.23 -5.99
N TYR A 418 0.41 12.35 -5.46
CA TYR A 418 0.81 10.98 -5.16
C TYR A 418 1.29 10.18 -6.40
N GLU A 419 0.87 10.57 -7.61
CA GLU A 419 1.20 9.83 -8.84
C GLU A 419 2.16 10.56 -9.79
N LYS A 420 2.20 11.89 -9.72
CA LYS A 420 2.94 12.73 -10.67
C LYS A 420 3.49 13.99 -10.02
N LEU A 421 4.58 14.47 -10.60
CA LEU A 421 5.19 15.75 -10.28
C LEU A 421 5.44 16.57 -11.56
N ASN A 422 5.46 17.89 -11.43
CA ASN A 422 5.87 18.81 -12.50
C ASN A 422 6.52 20.07 -11.92
N PHE A 423 7.21 20.81 -12.79
CA PHE A 423 7.90 22.04 -12.45
C PHE A 423 7.25 23.24 -13.15
N SER A 424 7.46 24.44 -12.63
CA SER A 424 7.01 25.67 -13.26
C SER A 424 7.80 25.99 -14.52
N THR A 425 7.23 26.82 -15.39
CA THR A 425 7.90 27.29 -16.62
C THR A 425 9.20 28.04 -16.29
N GLU A 426 9.24 28.74 -15.16
CA GLU A 426 10.41 29.47 -14.66
C GLU A 426 11.56 28.54 -14.28
N ALA A 427 11.27 27.34 -13.77
CA ALA A 427 12.28 26.32 -13.54
C ALA A 427 12.97 25.93 -14.84
N LEU A 428 12.20 25.69 -15.91
CA LEU A 428 12.72 25.34 -17.23
C LEU A 428 13.57 26.48 -17.81
N ARG A 429 13.12 27.73 -17.69
CA ARG A 429 13.86 28.90 -18.19
C ARG A 429 15.27 29.01 -17.61
N LYS A 430 15.49 28.58 -16.36
CA LYS A 430 16.83 28.57 -15.74
C LYS A 430 17.79 27.57 -16.37
N PHE A 431 17.27 26.57 -17.08
CA PHE A 431 18.03 25.48 -17.68
C PHE A 431 18.06 25.60 -19.22
N GLY A 432 17.57 26.70 -19.79
CA GLY A 432 17.60 26.95 -21.23
C GLY A 432 16.87 25.85 -22.03
N GLU A 433 17.60 25.18 -22.91
CA GLU A 433 17.05 24.16 -23.82
C GLU A 433 17.11 22.71 -23.29
N ILE A 434 17.50 22.52 -22.03
CA ILE A 434 17.70 21.19 -21.43
C ILE A 434 16.34 20.48 -21.24
N LYS A 435 16.17 19.35 -21.92
CA LYS A 435 14.96 18.51 -21.87
C LYS A 435 15.01 17.41 -20.82
N THR A 436 16.19 17.07 -20.34
CA THR A 436 16.45 15.94 -19.43
C THR A 436 17.26 16.39 -18.22
N VAL A 437 16.79 16.01 -17.04
CA VAL A 437 17.40 16.37 -15.76
C VAL A 437 17.57 15.13 -14.89
N GLU A 438 18.41 15.23 -13.88
CA GLU A 438 18.43 14.29 -12.77
C GLU A 438 17.67 14.88 -11.58
N LEU A 439 16.88 14.03 -10.92
CA LEU A 439 16.24 14.34 -9.65
C LEU A 439 17.08 13.74 -8.54
N LEU A 440 17.39 14.51 -7.51
CA LEU A 440 18.10 14.03 -6.34
C LEU A 440 17.36 14.41 -5.06
N ILE A 441 17.36 13.53 -4.07
CA ILE A 441 16.75 13.81 -2.76
C ILE A 441 17.78 13.69 -1.65
N HIS A 442 17.69 14.58 -0.67
CA HIS A 442 18.38 14.43 0.61
C HIS A 442 17.33 14.14 1.68
N PRO A 443 17.25 12.91 2.20
CA PRO A 443 16.14 12.49 3.06
C PRO A 443 16.12 13.19 4.42
N SER A 444 17.29 13.37 5.05
CA SER A 444 17.38 14.00 6.39
C SER A 444 17.19 15.52 6.38
N SER A 445 17.66 16.18 5.31
CA SER A 445 17.54 17.62 5.09
C SER A 445 16.25 18.03 4.37
N TYR A 446 15.40 17.07 3.98
CA TYR A 446 14.14 17.36 3.26
C TYR A 446 14.35 18.22 2.00
N LEU A 447 15.44 17.98 1.27
CA LEU A 447 15.73 18.72 0.05
C LEU A 447 15.48 17.87 -1.19
N LEU A 448 14.90 18.50 -2.21
CA LEU A 448 14.88 17.99 -3.59
C LEU A 448 15.80 18.89 -4.43
N ALA A 449 16.78 18.29 -5.09
CA ALA A 449 17.65 18.96 -6.03
C ALA A 449 17.35 18.50 -7.47
N VAL A 450 17.49 19.44 -8.41
CA VAL A 450 17.37 19.17 -9.85
C VAL A 450 18.59 19.74 -10.55
N ARG A 451 19.32 18.89 -11.27
CA ARG A 451 20.50 19.29 -12.05
C ARG A 451 20.42 18.79 -13.51
N PRO A 452 21.13 19.42 -14.45
CA PRO A 452 21.19 18.95 -15.82
C PRO A 452 21.73 17.52 -15.90
N CYS A 453 21.14 16.69 -16.77
CA CYS A 453 21.71 15.39 -17.11
C CYS A 453 22.52 15.53 -18.40
N THR A 454 23.84 15.42 -18.32
CA THR A 454 24.76 15.55 -19.47
C THR A 454 24.99 14.24 -20.22
N LEU A 455 24.79 13.09 -19.55
CA LEU A 455 25.00 11.76 -20.12
C LEU A 455 23.71 11.22 -20.74
N GLU A 456 23.73 10.91 -22.05
CA GLU A 456 22.57 10.34 -22.73
C GLU A 456 22.20 8.95 -22.20
N ASP A 457 23.17 8.15 -21.76
CA ASP A 457 22.96 6.79 -21.26
C ASP A 457 22.65 6.70 -19.76
N ASN A 458 22.46 7.84 -19.09
CA ASN A 458 22.13 7.85 -17.67
C ASN A 458 20.72 7.29 -17.42
N ARG A 459 20.65 6.25 -16.59
CA ARG A 459 19.41 5.54 -16.24
C ARG A 459 18.46 6.37 -15.39
N ASN A 460 18.99 7.34 -14.64
CA ASN A 460 18.24 8.23 -13.77
C ASN A 460 17.80 9.52 -14.49
N LYS A 461 17.99 9.61 -15.81
CA LYS A 461 17.52 10.75 -16.59
C LYS A 461 16.00 10.84 -16.58
N VAL A 462 15.49 12.03 -16.33
CA VAL A 462 14.07 12.32 -16.29
C VAL A 462 13.73 13.40 -17.30
N GLN A 463 12.80 13.10 -18.20
CA GLN A 463 12.32 14.08 -19.15
C GLN A 463 11.27 14.99 -18.50
N TRP A 464 11.69 16.17 -18.04
CA TRP A 464 10.84 17.15 -17.36
C TRP A 464 10.20 18.19 -18.28
N ALA A 465 10.59 18.23 -19.56
CA ALA A 465 10.11 19.21 -20.53
C ALA A 465 9.75 18.56 -21.88
N ARG A 466 8.87 19.23 -22.63
CA ARG A 466 8.52 18.90 -24.01
C ARG A 466 8.43 20.16 -24.86
N LEU A 467 8.65 20.04 -26.15
CA LEU A 467 8.50 21.15 -27.09
C LEU A 467 7.02 21.28 -27.48
N ARG A 468 6.48 22.50 -27.44
CA ARG A 468 5.16 22.85 -27.96
C ARG A 468 5.28 24.16 -28.72
N ASN A 469 5.03 24.15 -30.02
CA ASN A 469 5.14 25.32 -30.90
C ASN A 469 6.51 26.04 -30.79
N GLY A 470 7.61 25.28 -30.73
CA GLY A 470 8.97 25.83 -30.59
C GLY A 470 9.35 26.28 -29.17
N VAL A 471 8.41 26.28 -28.21
CA VAL A 471 8.67 26.68 -26.82
C VAL A 471 8.71 25.45 -25.92
N LEU A 472 9.67 25.40 -25.00
CA LEU A 472 9.72 24.36 -23.97
C LEU A 472 8.63 24.61 -22.92
N VAL A 473 7.79 23.59 -22.72
CA VAL A 473 6.76 23.59 -21.69
C VAL A 473 7.02 22.46 -20.69
N PRO A 474 6.65 22.65 -19.41
CA PRO A 474 6.78 21.59 -18.41
C PRO A 474 6.01 20.34 -18.82
N ARG A 475 6.61 19.18 -18.53
CA ARG A 475 6.02 17.86 -18.72
C ARG A 475 5.78 17.22 -17.35
N TYR A 476 4.66 16.53 -17.22
CA TYR A 476 4.42 15.69 -16.04
C TYR A 476 5.39 14.51 -16.02
N ILE A 477 6.05 14.35 -14.88
CA ILE A 477 6.86 13.19 -14.56
C ILE A 477 5.99 12.27 -13.72
N TYR A 478 5.66 11.11 -14.29
CA TYR A 478 4.89 10.08 -13.61
C TYR A 478 5.84 9.26 -12.75
N GLY A 479 5.52 9.16 -11.47
CA GLY A 479 6.38 8.55 -10.47
C GLY A 479 5.64 7.60 -9.56
N ALA A 480 4.69 6.82 -10.09
CA ALA A 480 3.85 5.91 -9.30
C ALA A 480 4.64 4.82 -8.53
N ALA A 481 5.93 4.65 -8.83
CA ALA A 481 6.83 3.78 -8.08
C ALA A 481 7.51 4.49 -6.90
N PHE A 482 7.96 5.73 -7.10
CA PHE A 482 8.79 6.47 -6.14
C PHE A 482 8.02 7.51 -5.31
N LEU A 483 7.03 8.19 -5.89
CA LEU A 483 6.28 9.25 -5.22
C LEU A 483 5.55 8.78 -3.96
N PRO A 484 4.97 7.57 -3.90
CA PRO A 484 4.48 7.01 -2.64
C PRO A 484 5.55 7.00 -1.53
N THR A 485 6.75 6.51 -1.85
CA THR A 485 7.88 6.49 -0.92
C THR A 485 8.29 7.91 -0.52
N LEU A 486 8.29 8.87 -1.45
CA LEU A 486 8.57 10.27 -1.15
C LEU A 486 7.56 10.88 -0.16
N TYR A 487 6.27 10.58 -0.36
CA TYR A 487 5.20 11.04 0.53
C TYR A 487 5.39 10.47 1.94
N GLU A 488 5.69 9.17 2.04
CA GLU A 488 5.99 8.53 3.33
C GLU A 488 7.24 9.12 3.98
N LEU A 489 8.31 9.34 3.21
CA LEU A 489 9.59 9.88 3.69
C LEU A 489 9.42 11.26 4.34
N PHE A 490 8.53 12.08 3.80
CA PHE A 490 8.22 13.43 4.29
C PHE A 490 6.94 13.54 5.13
N GLY A 491 6.25 12.43 5.42
CA GLY A 491 5.03 12.42 6.22
C GLY A 491 3.85 13.17 5.57
N TRP A 492 3.78 13.19 4.25
CA TRP A 492 2.73 13.86 3.49
C TRP A 492 1.48 13.00 3.31
N ASN A 493 0.32 13.64 3.26
CA ASN A 493 -0.96 12.98 3.05
C ASN A 493 -1.15 12.62 1.56
N PRO A 494 -1.37 11.33 1.20
CA PRO A 494 -1.57 10.88 -0.19
C PRO A 494 -2.71 11.59 -0.95
N ASN A 495 -3.71 12.09 -0.24
CA ASN A 495 -4.87 12.75 -0.85
C ASN A 495 -4.62 14.23 -1.17
N CYS A 496 -3.53 14.81 -0.65
CA CYS A 496 -3.21 16.22 -0.83
C CYS A 496 -2.25 16.43 -2.01
N LYS A 497 -2.24 17.64 -2.55
CA LYS A 497 -1.21 18.09 -3.50
C LYS A 497 -0.31 19.10 -2.80
N TYR A 498 0.98 19.01 -3.06
CA TYR A 498 1.98 19.86 -2.42
C TYR A 498 2.64 20.72 -3.48
N ARG A 499 2.74 22.02 -3.23
CA ARG A 499 3.54 22.94 -4.04
C ARG A 499 4.69 23.45 -3.19
N VAL A 500 5.88 23.43 -3.78
CA VAL A 500 7.13 23.82 -3.12
C VAL A 500 7.79 24.90 -3.96
N LEU A 501 8.23 25.98 -3.32
CA LEU A 501 9.02 27.01 -3.98
C LEU A 501 10.48 26.55 -4.07
N GLY A 502 11.15 26.88 -5.18
CA GLY A 502 12.53 26.53 -5.42
C GLY A 502 13.43 27.74 -5.57
N VAL A 503 14.72 27.54 -5.30
CA VAL A 503 15.79 28.53 -5.50
C VAL A 503 16.76 27.98 -6.54
N ALA A 504 17.15 28.83 -7.48
CA ALA A 504 18.20 28.50 -8.45
C ALA A 504 19.56 28.98 -7.94
N HIS A 505 20.53 28.07 -7.91
CA HIS A 505 21.92 28.39 -7.65
C HIS A 505 22.73 28.19 -8.93
N GLN A 506 23.57 29.19 -9.26
CA GLN A 506 24.35 29.23 -10.49
C GLN A 506 25.80 29.60 -10.20
N LYS A 507 26.75 28.86 -10.79
CA LYS A 507 28.16 29.22 -10.82
C LYS A 507 28.73 28.91 -12.21
N GLY A 508 29.10 29.95 -12.95
CA GLY A 508 29.51 29.80 -14.35
C GLY A 508 28.38 29.23 -15.21
N SER A 509 28.65 28.11 -15.91
CA SER A 509 27.68 27.38 -16.72
C SER A 509 26.86 26.34 -15.93
N GLU A 510 27.20 26.09 -14.67
CA GLU A 510 26.54 25.09 -13.84
C GLU A 510 25.33 25.69 -13.11
N ASN A 511 24.20 24.99 -13.21
CA ASN A 511 22.93 25.36 -12.61
C ASN A 511 22.35 24.20 -11.81
N VAL A 512 21.81 24.49 -10.62
CA VAL A 512 21.03 23.54 -9.82
C VAL A 512 19.82 24.24 -9.22
N LEU A 513 18.68 23.56 -9.20
CA LEU A 513 17.49 24.01 -8.46
C LEU A 513 17.40 23.23 -7.16
N ILE A 514 17.16 23.93 -6.06
CA ILE A 514 16.93 23.34 -4.74
C ILE A 514 15.53 23.70 -4.28
N PHE A 515 14.78 22.71 -3.80
CA PHE A 515 13.44 22.84 -3.25
C PHE A 515 13.44 22.33 -1.80
N ASN A 516 13.00 23.16 -0.87
CA ASN A 516 12.86 22.79 0.54
C ASN A 516 11.49 22.14 0.78
N MET A 517 11.48 20.84 1.00
CA MET A 517 10.26 20.03 1.10
C MET A 517 9.58 20.13 2.48
N LYS A 518 10.13 20.91 3.43
CA LYS A 518 9.40 21.31 4.65
C LYS A 518 8.49 22.51 4.39
N GLU A 519 8.93 23.44 3.55
CA GLU A 519 8.22 24.70 3.28
C GLU A 519 7.21 24.57 2.14
N THR A 520 6.09 23.92 2.42
CA THR A 520 5.11 23.55 1.38
C THR A 520 3.78 24.29 1.48
N GLU A 521 3.20 24.59 0.31
CA GLU A 521 1.81 24.99 0.16
C GLU A 521 0.99 23.72 -0.12
N VAL A 522 0.07 23.39 0.79
CA VAL A 522 -0.76 22.18 0.71
C VAL A 522 -2.13 22.51 0.10
N ARG A 523 -2.53 21.72 -0.87
CA ARG A 523 -3.87 21.77 -1.50
C ARG A 523 -4.68 20.57 -1.05
N ILE A 524 -5.64 20.83 -0.18
CA ILE A 524 -6.52 19.83 0.42
C ILE A 524 -7.82 19.77 -0.40
N PRO A 525 -8.21 18.61 -0.95
CA PRO A 525 -9.52 18.45 -1.57
C PRO A 525 -10.63 18.71 -0.54
N ASN A 526 -11.61 19.55 -0.87
CA ASN A 526 -12.78 19.75 -0.01
C ASN A 526 -13.86 18.75 -0.40
N GLU A 527 -14.30 17.94 0.56
CA GLU A 527 -15.31 16.89 0.37
C GLU A 527 -16.74 17.38 0.63
N VAL A 528 -16.97 18.68 0.90
CA VAL A 528 -18.33 19.20 1.12
C VAL A 528 -19.16 19.05 -0.18
N PRO A 529 -20.23 18.23 -0.19
CA PRO A 529 -21.13 18.15 -1.33
C PRO A 529 -21.76 19.52 -1.55
N ALA A 530 -21.80 19.99 -2.79
CA ALA A 530 -22.61 21.16 -3.13
C ALA A 530 -24.06 20.84 -2.76
N THR A 531 -24.57 21.47 -1.69
CA THR A 531 -25.99 21.49 -1.40
C THR A 531 -26.67 22.17 -2.59
N THR A 532 -27.32 21.37 -3.43
CA THR A 532 -28.23 21.90 -4.44
C THR A 532 -29.47 22.41 -3.72
N ASP A 533 -29.43 23.64 -3.22
CA ASP A 533 -30.63 24.39 -2.91
C ASP A 533 -31.37 24.61 -4.22
N LYS A 534 -32.42 23.81 -4.44
CA LYS A 534 -33.24 23.82 -5.66
C LYS A 534 -34.40 24.82 -5.60
N ASP A 535 -34.40 25.78 -4.67
CA ASP A 535 -35.43 26.81 -4.59
C ASP A 535 -34.86 28.23 -4.61
N SER A 536 -34.44 28.66 -5.80
CA SER A 536 -34.28 30.08 -6.13
C SER A 536 -34.39 30.28 -7.65
N PRO A 537 -35.51 30.78 -8.17
CA PRO A 537 -35.66 31.05 -9.60
C PRO A 537 -35.09 32.44 -9.90
N ASN A 538 -33.78 32.52 -10.18
CA ASN A 538 -33.15 33.50 -11.09
C ASN A 538 -31.63 33.54 -10.91
N LYS A 539 -30.87 32.96 -11.84
CA LYS A 539 -29.83 33.65 -12.62
C LYS A 539 -29.10 32.69 -13.57
N SER A 540 -28.75 33.27 -14.71
CA SER A 540 -28.09 32.76 -15.89
C SER A 540 -26.70 32.16 -15.67
N ALA A 541 -26.41 31.12 -16.48
CA ALA A 541 -25.16 30.76 -17.17
C ALA A 541 -23.83 30.67 -16.38
N GLU A 542 -23.19 29.50 -16.56
CA GLU A 542 -21.77 29.18 -16.36
C GLU A 542 -21.22 29.19 -14.92
N ALA A 543 -21.31 28.03 -14.25
CA ALA A 543 -20.42 27.69 -13.16
C ALA A 543 -19.84 26.28 -13.38
N SER A 544 -18.59 26.24 -13.86
CA SER A 544 -17.71 25.09 -13.79
C SER A 544 -17.53 24.67 -12.32
N SER A 545 -18.16 23.56 -11.92
CA SER A 545 -18.09 23.00 -10.57
C SER A 545 -16.75 22.31 -10.35
N THR A 546 -15.68 23.09 -10.18
CA THR A 546 -14.43 22.56 -9.62
C THR A 546 -14.58 22.47 -8.10
N PRO A 547 -14.22 21.33 -7.46
CA PRO A 547 -14.26 21.21 -6.01
C PRO A 547 -13.34 22.28 -5.40
N LYS A 548 -13.89 23.12 -4.51
CA LYS A 548 -13.15 24.20 -3.84
C LYS A 548 -11.98 23.59 -3.09
N THR A 549 -10.75 23.74 -3.57
CA THR A 549 -9.56 23.22 -2.87
C THR A 549 -9.22 24.16 -1.71
N ILE A 550 -9.04 23.61 -0.50
CA ILE A 550 -8.62 24.38 0.67
C ILE A 550 -7.09 24.49 0.64
N LEU A 551 -6.57 25.69 0.89
CA LEU A 551 -5.14 25.94 1.00
C LEU A 551 -4.71 25.75 2.45
N GLY A 552 -3.63 25.00 2.66
CA GLY A 552 -3.02 24.76 3.97
C GLY A 552 -1.53 25.04 3.95
N TYR A 553 -0.98 25.29 5.13
CA TYR A 553 0.44 25.56 5.37
C TYR A 553 0.93 24.72 6.56
N PRO A 554 2.26 24.53 6.73
CA PRO A 554 2.81 23.82 7.88
C PRO A 554 2.33 24.42 9.20
N ALA A 555 2.01 23.56 10.16
CA ALA A 555 1.49 23.98 11.47
C ALA A 555 2.45 24.90 12.24
N GLU A 556 3.76 24.74 12.02
CA GLU A 556 4.81 25.56 12.63
C GLU A 556 4.69 27.05 12.26
N TRP A 557 4.02 27.38 11.15
CA TRP A 557 3.83 28.76 10.69
C TRP A 557 2.66 29.46 11.37
N MET A 558 1.88 28.77 12.20
CA MET A 558 0.66 29.34 12.80
C MET A 558 0.93 30.59 13.64
N ASN A 559 2.08 30.64 14.31
CA ASN A 559 2.47 31.72 15.22
C ASN A 559 3.66 32.55 14.70
N SER A 560 4.02 32.40 13.42
CA SER A 560 5.16 33.08 12.81
C SER A 560 4.82 33.58 11.41
N PHE A 561 5.34 34.74 11.01
CA PHE A 561 5.17 35.22 9.64
C PHE A 561 6.32 34.77 8.72
N GLY A 562 7.43 34.33 9.30
CA GLY A 562 8.62 33.94 8.57
C GLY A 562 9.64 33.13 9.38
N ASN A 563 10.80 32.88 8.77
CA ASN A 563 11.93 32.26 9.48
C ASN A 563 12.84 33.34 10.03
N ASN A 564 13.44 33.11 11.20
CA ASN A 564 14.46 34.01 11.75
C ASN A 564 15.56 34.29 10.70
N TYR A 565 15.90 35.56 10.48
CA TYR A 565 16.82 35.99 9.43
C TYR A 565 18.15 35.24 9.46
N TYR A 566 18.77 35.11 10.64
CA TYR A 566 20.06 34.46 10.77
C TYR A 566 19.96 32.94 10.62
N SER A 567 18.92 32.31 11.18
CA SER A 567 18.67 30.88 10.98
C SER A 567 18.44 30.54 9.50
N GLN A 568 17.74 31.39 8.75
CA GLN A 568 17.48 31.20 7.32
C GLN A 568 18.75 31.41 6.47
N THR A 569 19.51 32.47 6.75
CA THR A 569 20.76 32.77 6.01
C THR A 569 21.88 31.79 6.32
N HIS A 570 21.86 31.18 7.52
CA HIS A 570 22.81 30.16 7.96
C HIS A 570 22.23 28.75 7.91
N ALA A 571 21.06 28.55 7.28
CA ALA A 571 20.41 27.25 7.15
C ALA A 571 21.38 26.28 6.48
N ARG A 572 21.99 25.40 7.27
CA ARG A 572 23.16 24.59 6.87
C ARG A 572 22.93 23.81 5.57
N GLU A 573 21.71 23.34 5.37
CA GLU A 573 21.25 22.61 4.19
C GLU A 573 21.42 23.42 2.89
N LEU A 574 21.39 24.75 2.98
CA LEU A 574 21.60 25.70 1.87
C LEU A 574 22.99 26.34 1.89
N VAL A 575 23.73 26.27 3.01
CA VAL A 575 25.08 26.86 3.18
C VAL A 575 26.08 26.30 2.17
N ALA A 576 25.96 25.01 1.82
CA ALA A 576 26.78 24.39 0.78
C ALA A 576 26.65 25.09 -0.59
N PHE A 577 25.48 25.67 -0.88
CA PHE A 577 25.19 26.37 -2.13
C PHE A 577 25.36 27.90 -2.04
N THR A 578 25.42 28.49 -0.84
CA THR A 578 25.61 29.94 -0.66
C THR A 578 27.07 30.35 -0.44
N ASN A 579 27.87 29.56 0.29
CA ASN A 579 29.25 29.92 0.63
C ASN A 579 30.31 29.49 -0.40
N ASN A 580 29.92 28.79 -1.47
CA ASN A 580 30.76 28.41 -2.62
C ASN A 580 32.06 27.63 -2.33
N LYS A 581 32.36 27.29 -1.07
CA LYS A 581 33.63 26.67 -0.67
C LYS A 581 33.84 25.26 -1.25
N ASN A 582 32.77 24.52 -1.53
CA ASN A 582 32.79 23.17 -2.15
C ASN A 582 31.78 23.03 -3.31
N TRP A 583 31.72 24.03 -4.20
CA TRP A 583 30.83 23.97 -5.36
C TRP A 583 31.30 22.91 -6.37
N GLN A 584 30.70 21.72 -6.28
CA GLN A 584 30.79 20.64 -7.25
C GLN A 584 29.42 19.95 -7.30
N ILE A 585 28.71 20.11 -8.41
CA ILE A 585 27.34 19.58 -8.58
C ILE A 585 27.25 18.47 -9.63
N THR A 586 28.34 18.15 -10.32
CA THR A 586 28.41 17.16 -11.40
C THR A 586 28.97 15.81 -10.96
N SER A 587 29.31 15.65 -9.67
CA SER A 587 29.79 14.38 -9.12
C SER A 587 28.81 13.25 -9.40
N GLU A 588 29.31 12.10 -9.86
CA GLU A 588 28.48 10.92 -10.13
C GLU A 588 28.14 10.21 -8.81
N GLY A 589 26.93 9.65 -8.75
CA GLY A 589 26.54 8.88 -7.57
C GLY A 589 27.27 7.54 -7.54
N GLN A 590 27.72 7.13 -6.37
CA GLN A 590 28.25 5.80 -6.15
C GLN A 590 27.11 4.84 -5.79
N PRO A 591 27.09 3.60 -6.31
CA PRO A 591 26.06 2.64 -5.98
C PRO A 591 26.12 2.31 -4.48
N TYR A 592 25.02 2.55 -3.79
CA TYR A 592 24.81 2.07 -2.44
C TYR A 592 24.50 0.58 -2.51
N LYS A 593 25.48 -0.23 -2.14
CA LYS A 593 25.26 -1.66 -1.91
C LYS A 593 24.49 -1.79 -0.60
N GLU A 594 23.19 -2.10 -0.70
CA GLU A 594 22.46 -2.65 0.43
C GLU A 594 23.31 -3.77 1.04
N SER A 595 23.53 -3.73 2.35
CA SER A 595 24.52 -4.58 3.03
C SER A 595 24.24 -6.10 2.95
N GLU A 596 23.14 -6.51 2.32
CA GLU A 596 22.56 -7.85 2.45
C GLU A 596 22.21 -8.54 1.12
N LEU A 597 22.43 -7.94 -0.06
CA LEU A 597 22.04 -8.58 -1.35
C LEU A 597 23.24 -9.07 -2.16
N HIS A 598 23.66 -10.32 -1.97
CA HIS A 598 24.72 -10.99 -2.72
C HIS A 598 24.15 -11.83 -3.87
N THR A 599 23.75 -11.18 -4.95
CA THR A 599 23.23 -11.87 -6.14
C THR A 599 24.33 -12.55 -6.95
N THR A 600 23.96 -13.63 -7.66
CA THR A 600 24.84 -14.31 -8.61
C THR A 600 25.33 -13.35 -9.71
N SER A 601 26.62 -13.38 -10.03
CA SER A 601 27.21 -12.45 -10.99
C SER A 601 26.67 -12.70 -12.40
N LYS A 602 26.63 -11.66 -13.25
CA LYS A 602 26.13 -11.82 -14.63
C LYS A 602 26.93 -12.84 -15.45
N ALA A 603 28.24 -12.95 -15.20
CA ALA A 603 29.09 -13.94 -15.85
C ALA A 603 28.70 -15.36 -15.44
N ASP A 604 28.47 -15.57 -14.14
CA ASP A 604 28.07 -16.87 -13.59
C ASP A 604 26.65 -17.27 -14.03
N LEU A 605 25.73 -16.29 -14.09
CA LEU A 605 24.38 -16.51 -14.63
C LEU A 605 24.45 -16.99 -16.08
N THR A 606 25.24 -16.31 -16.92
CA THR A 606 25.35 -16.66 -18.35
C THR A 606 25.96 -18.05 -18.52
N LYS A 607 27.02 -18.35 -17.76
CA LYS A 607 27.66 -19.67 -17.76
C LYS A 607 26.68 -20.77 -17.31
N GLY A 608 25.99 -20.55 -16.19
CA GLY A 608 25.03 -21.52 -15.64
C GLY A 608 23.83 -21.76 -16.55
N ILE A 609 23.35 -20.75 -17.28
CA ILE A 609 22.29 -20.92 -18.29
C ILE A 609 22.75 -21.89 -19.38
N VAL A 610 23.96 -21.69 -19.92
CA VAL A 610 24.50 -22.55 -20.99
C VAL A 610 24.67 -23.99 -20.50
N GLU A 611 25.32 -24.18 -19.35
CA GLU A 611 25.56 -25.51 -18.76
C GLU A 611 24.23 -26.26 -18.53
N ILE A 612 23.24 -25.63 -17.91
CA ILE A 612 21.94 -26.27 -17.66
C ILE A 612 21.21 -26.59 -18.98
N MET A 613 21.28 -25.71 -19.98
CA MET A 613 20.64 -25.96 -21.28
C MET A 613 21.29 -27.12 -22.04
N GLU A 614 22.60 -27.29 -21.93
CA GLU A 614 23.31 -28.44 -22.53
C GLU A 614 22.93 -29.74 -21.83
N GLU A 615 22.95 -29.78 -20.49
CA GLU A 615 22.54 -30.96 -19.72
C GLU A 615 21.08 -31.38 -20.00
N ILE A 616 20.16 -30.43 -20.17
CA ILE A 616 18.76 -30.73 -20.51
C ILE A 616 18.66 -31.35 -21.92
N LYS A 617 19.50 -30.92 -22.86
CA LYS A 617 19.52 -31.48 -24.23
C LYS A 617 20.14 -32.88 -24.26
N GLU A 618 21.17 -33.14 -23.47
CA GLU A 618 21.79 -34.46 -23.38
C GLU A 618 20.82 -35.51 -22.82
N ASN A 619 20.12 -35.20 -21.73
CA ASN A 619 19.11 -36.09 -21.13
C ASN A 619 17.87 -36.36 -22.02
N ARG A 620 17.75 -35.66 -23.15
CA ARG A 620 16.67 -35.87 -24.13
C ARG A 620 17.06 -36.86 -25.24
N ASN A 621 18.37 -37.08 -25.44
CA ASN A 621 18.89 -37.99 -26.46
C ASN A 621 19.14 -39.41 -25.93
N ASP A 622 19.09 -39.60 -24.62
CA ASP A 622 19.04 -40.89 -23.92
C ASP A 622 17.58 -41.26 -23.60
#